data_AF-A0AAX2IT85-F1
#
_entry.id   AF-A0AAX2IT85-F1
#
_cell.length_a   1.000
_cell.length_b   1.000
_cell.length_c   1.000
_cell.angle_alpha   90.00
_cell.angle_beta   90.00
_cell.angle_gamma   90.00
#
_symmetry.space_group_name_H-M   'P 1'
#
loop_
_entity.id
_entity.type
_entity.pdbx_description
1 polymer ?
#
loop_
_entity_poly.entity_id
_entity_poly.type
_entity_poly.pdbx_seq_one_letter_code
_entity_poly.pdbx_strand_id
1 'polypeptide(L)'
;MFGFFSDYKQYITLRNFAVVYNGLTGLAVLYSLWSNPEADPSEYVIDISIHALTAITLMCKQAPESVKAVAMALNTYRGFDALFKAVTSLPSTIPGIANAVDVLNHRFNFKELEKLGNEETAETRTAVQHAM
;
A
#
# COMPACT_ATOMS: atom_id res chain seq x y z
N MET A 1 31.55 -17.11 -6.44
CA MET A 1 30.20 -17.24 -5.84
C MET A 1 29.71 -15.94 -5.16
N PHE A 2 30.34 -14.77 -5.41
CA PHE A 2 29.94 -13.49 -4.79
C PHE A 2 29.26 -12.49 -5.75
N GLY A 3 29.25 -12.75 -7.07
CA GLY A 3 28.64 -11.84 -8.06
C GLY A 3 27.11 -11.93 -8.13
N PHE A 4 26.51 -13.07 -7.76
CA PHE A 4 25.05 -13.21 -7.80
C PHE A 4 24.37 -12.20 -6.87
N PHE A 5 24.92 -11.96 -5.68
CA PHE A 5 24.34 -11.04 -4.68
C PHE A 5 24.62 -9.55 -4.96
N SER A 6 25.63 -9.19 -5.77
CA SER A 6 25.84 -7.78 -6.14
C SER A 6 24.74 -7.25 -7.04
N ASP A 7 24.22 -8.10 -7.91
CA ASP A 7 23.23 -7.72 -8.93
C ASP A 7 21.82 -7.54 -8.36
N TYR A 8 21.53 -8.11 -7.18
CA TYR A 8 20.25 -7.92 -6.50
C TYR A 8 20.17 -6.66 -5.64
N LYS A 9 21.30 -6.11 -5.19
CA LYS A 9 21.30 -4.93 -4.30
C LYS A 9 20.58 -3.73 -4.92
N GLN A 10 20.70 -3.55 -6.24
CA GLN A 10 20.00 -2.47 -6.96
C GLN A 10 18.46 -2.62 -6.94
N TYR A 11 17.95 -3.83 -6.75
CA TYR A 11 16.51 -4.12 -6.65
C TYR A 11 15.98 -4.10 -5.21
N ILE A 12 16.86 -4.08 -4.20
CA ILE A 12 16.48 -3.94 -2.79
C ILE A 12 16.33 -2.44 -2.49
N THR A 13 15.28 -1.86 -3.05
CA THR A 13 14.82 -0.53 -2.68
C THR A 13 13.63 -0.65 -1.74
N LEU A 14 13.45 0.33 -0.85
CA LEU A 14 12.26 0.44 0.00
C LEU A 14 10.96 0.42 -0.83
N ARG A 15 10.99 1.04 -2.02
CA ARG A 15 9.88 1.06 -2.98
C ARG A 15 9.54 -0.33 -3.51
N ASN A 16 10.53 -1.10 -3.95
CA ASN A 16 10.31 -2.46 -4.43
C ASN A 16 9.81 -3.38 -3.30
N PHE A 17 10.35 -3.20 -2.08
CA PHE A 17 9.82 -3.89 -0.91
C PHE A 17 8.35 -3.53 -0.66
N ALA A 18 7.98 -2.25 -0.70
CA ALA A 18 6.61 -1.80 -0.50
C ALA A 18 5.64 -2.35 -1.56
N VAL A 19 6.07 -2.44 -2.82
CA VAL A 19 5.30 -3.07 -3.91
C VAL A 19 5.04 -4.54 -3.62
N VAL A 20 6.11 -5.31 -3.34
CA VAL A 20 5.99 -6.75 -3.06
C VAL A 20 5.16 -7.00 -1.81
N TYR A 21 5.39 -6.21 -0.77
CA TYR A 21 4.64 -6.27 0.48
C TYR A 21 3.15 -6.08 0.25
N ASN A 22 2.75 -5.01 -0.46
CA ASN A 22 1.35 -4.78 -0.80
C ASN A 22 0.74 -5.91 -1.64
N GLY A 23 1.48 -6.43 -2.62
CA GLY A 23 1.01 -7.57 -3.41
C GLY A 23 0.77 -8.81 -2.55
N LEU A 24 1.68 -9.14 -1.64
CA LEU A 24 1.54 -10.27 -0.72
C LEU A 24 0.41 -10.07 0.28
N THR A 25 0.24 -8.86 0.83
CA THR A 25 -0.86 -8.54 1.75
C THR A 25 -2.21 -8.68 1.03
N GLY A 26 -2.37 -8.11 -0.16
CA GLY A 26 -3.59 -8.27 -0.95
C GLY A 26 -3.92 -9.74 -1.26
N LEU A 27 -2.91 -10.56 -1.57
CA LEU A 27 -3.11 -12.01 -1.77
C LEU A 27 -3.48 -12.74 -0.48
N ALA A 28 -2.90 -12.36 0.66
CA ALA A 28 -3.23 -12.96 1.96
C ALA A 28 -4.67 -12.63 2.39
N VAL A 29 -5.11 -11.39 2.15
CA VAL A 29 -6.49 -10.97 2.41
C VAL A 29 -7.46 -11.68 1.45
N LEU A 30 -7.10 -11.82 0.17
CA LEU A 30 -7.88 -12.60 -0.79
C LEU A 30 -8.01 -14.07 -0.37
N TYR A 31 -6.92 -14.68 0.09
CA TYR A 31 -6.96 -16.05 0.60
C TYR A 31 -7.88 -16.19 1.82
N SER A 32 -7.86 -15.19 2.71
CA SER A 32 -8.72 -15.14 3.90
C SER A 32 -10.20 -15.03 3.52
N LEU A 33 -10.53 -14.18 2.54
CA LEU A 33 -11.88 -14.09 1.97
C LEU A 33 -12.33 -15.40 1.34
N TRP A 34 -11.45 -16.06 0.58
CA TRP A 34 -11.77 -17.32 -0.08
C TRP A 34 -11.97 -18.48 0.91
N SER A 35 -11.21 -18.48 2.01
CA SER A 35 -11.15 -19.59 2.95
C SER A 35 -12.14 -19.46 4.11
N ASN A 36 -12.77 -18.30 4.29
CA ASN A 36 -13.73 -18.04 5.35
C ASN A 36 -15.12 -17.71 4.77
N PRO A 37 -16.12 -18.62 4.85
CA PRO A 37 -17.46 -18.37 4.35
C PRO A 37 -18.22 -17.28 5.14
N GLU A 38 -17.75 -16.93 6.34
CA GLU A 38 -18.32 -15.86 7.16
C GLU A 38 -17.65 -14.50 6.91
N ALA A 39 -16.64 -14.42 6.03
CA ALA A 39 -15.98 -13.16 5.70
C ALA A 39 -16.95 -12.23 4.98
N ASP A 40 -17.06 -10.99 5.47
CA ASP A 40 -17.83 -9.94 4.80
C ASP A 40 -17.03 -9.44 3.59
N PRO A 41 -17.48 -9.70 2.34
CA PRO A 41 -16.73 -9.28 1.16
C PRO A 41 -16.51 -7.77 1.10
N SER A 42 -17.38 -6.97 1.72
CA SER A 42 -17.23 -5.52 1.73
C SER A 42 -15.99 -5.06 2.51
N GLU A 43 -15.58 -5.79 3.56
CA GLU A 43 -14.36 -5.48 4.30
C GLU A 43 -13.11 -5.91 3.51
N TYR A 44 -13.12 -7.14 3.00
CA TYR A 44 -11.96 -7.77 2.39
C TYR A 44 -11.70 -7.26 0.96
N VAL A 45 -12.74 -7.09 0.14
CA VAL A 45 -12.56 -6.64 -1.26
C VAL A 45 -12.07 -5.20 -1.31
N ILE A 46 -12.55 -4.33 -0.41
CA ILE A 46 -12.04 -2.97 -0.28
C ILE A 46 -10.56 -3.00 0.05
N ASP A 47 -10.17 -3.80 1.05
CA ASP A 47 -8.77 -3.87 1.49
C ASP A 47 -7.82 -4.44 0.41
N ILE A 48 -8.24 -5.53 -0.26
CA ILE A 48 -7.53 -6.10 -1.43
C ILE A 48 -7.33 -5.03 -2.51
N SER A 49 -8.39 -4.25 -2.80
CA SER A 49 -8.35 -3.21 -3.83
C SER A 49 -7.39 -2.08 -3.48
N ILE A 50 -7.33 -1.70 -2.20
CA ILE A 50 -6.41 -0.67 -1.70
C ILE A 50 -4.97 -1.13 -1.81
N HIS A 51 -4.67 -2.37 -1.39
CA HIS A 51 -3.34 -2.95 -1.52
C HIS A 51 -2.91 -3.10 -2.98
N ALA A 52 -3.80 -3.59 -3.85
CA ALA A 52 -3.53 -3.68 -5.28
C ALA A 52 -3.28 -2.31 -5.93
N LEU A 53 -4.15 -1.33 -5.66
CA LEU A 53 -4.00 0.03 -6.18
C LEU A 53 -2.70 0.68 -5.70
N THR A 54 -2.34 0.48 -4.43
CA THR A 54 -1.09 1.01 -3.86
C THR A 54 0.12 0.36 -4.53
N ALA A 55 0.13 -0.96 -4.70
CA ALA A 55 1.21 -1.66 -5.38
C ALA A 55 1.38 -1.17 -6.83
N ILE A 56 0.28 -1.05 -7.59
CA ILE A 56 0.30 -0.55 -8.97
C ILE A 56 0.82 0.88 -9.01
N THR A 57 0.32 1.75 -8.13
CA THR A 57 0.73 3.16 -8.06
C THR A 57 2.24 3.28 -7.78
N LEU A 58 2.76 2.47 -6.86
CA LEU A 58 4.19 2.41 -6.54
C LEU A 58 5.01 1.75 -7.66
N MET A 59 4.45 0.89 -8.51
CA MET A 59 5.14 0.34 -9.68
C MET A 59 5.28 1.35 -10.82
N CYS A 60 4.30 2.26 -10.97
CA CYS A 60 4.30 3.25 -12.03
C CYS A 60 5.44 4.27 -11.84
N LYS A 61 6.25 4.51 -12.88
CA LYS A 61 7.30 5.54 -12.84
C LYS A 61 6.73 6.93 -12.52
N GLN A 62 5.55 7.22 -13.08
CA GLN A 62 4.73 8.38 -12.76
C GLN A 62 3.27 7.94 -12.65
N ALA A 63 2.59 8.31 -11.57
CA ALA A 63 1.16 8.07 -11.40
C ALA A 63 0.40 9.40 -11.43
N PRO A 64 -0.77 9.50 -12.10
CA PRO A 64 -1.56 10.72 -12.10
C PRO A 64 -1.87 11.19 -10.67
N GLU A 65 -1.79 12.50 -10.40
CA GLU A 65 -2.04 13.07 -9.07
C GLU A 65 -3.40 12.65 -8.49
N SER A 66 -4.42 12.57 -9.33
CA SER A 66 -5.76 12.10 -8.94
C SER A 66 -5.73 10.65 -8.43
N VAL A 67 -4.97 9.77 -9.06
CA VAL A 67 -4.82 8.37 -8.65
C VAL A 67 -4.07 8.28 -7.32
N LYS A 68 -2.99 9.05 -7.16
CA LYS A 68 -2.25 9.12 -5.89
C LYS A 68 -3.12 9.63 -4.75
N ALA A 69 -3.88 10.71 -4.98
CA ALA A 69 -4.79 11.26 -4.00
C ALA A 69 -5.88 10.26 -3.60
N VAL A 70 -6.46 9.53 -4.56
CA VAL A 70 -7.43 8.45 -4.28
C VAL A 70 -6.78 7.34 -3.46
N ALA A 71 -5.60 6.86 -3.84
CA ALA A 71 -4.90 5.81 -3.10
C ALA A 71 -4.58 6.24 -1.66
N MET A 72 -4.14 7.49 -1.45
CA MET A 72 -3.88 8.04 -0.12
C MET A 72 -5.16 8.18 0.72
N ALA A 73 -6.24 8.67 0.11
CA ALA A 73 -7.53 8.81 0.79
C ALA A 73 -8.10 7.46 1.21
N LEU A 74 -8.03 6.45 0.34
CA LEU A 74 -8.50 5.10 0.65
C LEU A 74 -7.67 4.42 1.75
N ASN A 75 -6.34 4.51 1.69
CA ASN A 75 -5.48 4.02 2.78
C ASN A 75 -5.81 4.74 4.10
N THR A 76 -6.05 6.06 4.06
CA THR A 76 -6.42 6.81 5.27
C THR A 76 -7.75 6.32 5.85
N TYR A 77 -8.78 6.22 5.00
CA TYR A 77 -10.10 5.73 5.39
C TYR A 77 -10.02 4.33 6.00
N ARG A 78 -9.39 3.39 5.30
CA ARG A 78 -9.28 2.00 5.77
C ARG A 78 -8.44 1.90 7.04
N GLY A 79 -7.36 2.68 7.16
CA GLY A 79 -6.58 2.77 8.39
C GLY A 79 -7.40 3.24 9.59
N PHE A 80 -8.30 4.21 9.42
CA PHE A 80 -9.23 4.60 10.49
C PHE A 80 -10.29 3.53 10.77
N ASP A 81 -10.90 2.96 9.74
CA ASP A 81 -11.90 1.88 9.89
C ASP A 81 -11.31 0.68 10.65
N ALA A 82 -10.11 0.22 10.26
CA ALA A 82 -9.39 -0.84 10.93
C ALA A 82 -9.05 -0.47 12.39
N LEU A 83 -8.62 0.77 12.65
CA LEU A 83 -8.36 1.24 14.02
C LEU A 83 -9.63 1.17 14.87
N PHE A 84 -10.74 1.71 14.37
CA PHE A 84 -12.03 1.67 15.06
C PHE A 84 -12.46 0.22 15.33
N LYS A 85 -12.37 -0.67 14.34
CA LYS A 85 -12.69 -2.10 14.50
C LYS A 85 -11.73 -2.86 15.41
N ALA A 86 -10.49 -2.38 15.57
CA ALA A 86 -9.52 -2.98 16.50
C ALA A 86 -9.77 -2.57 17.97
N VAL A 87 -10.25 -1.35 18.22
CA VAL A 87 -10.38 -0.78 19.58
C VAL A 87 -11.83 -0.68 20.09
N THR A 88 -12.81 -0.97 19.25
CA THR A 88 -14.25 -0.94 19.60
C THR A 88 -14.91 -2.28 19.34
N SER A 89 -16.15 -2.45 19.81
CA SER A 89 -16.98 -3.63 19.54
C SER A 89 -17.74 -3.55 18.22
N LEU A 90 -17.28 -2.74 17.27
CA LEU A 90 -17.90 -2.69 15.95
C LEU A 90 -17.80 -4.08 15.28
N PRO A 91 -18.87 -4.54 14.62
CA PRO A 91 -18.84 -5.83 13.93
C PRO A 91 -17.74 -5.79 12.86
N SER A 92 -16.86 -6.78 12.91
CA SER A 92 -15.89 -7.05 11.86
C SER A 92 -15.68 -8.55 11.78
N THR A 93 -15.55 -9.03 10.56
CA THR A 93 -15.22 -10.42 10.26
C THR A 93 -13.70 -10.61 10.14
N ILE A 94 -12.93 -9.52 10.27
CA ILE A 94 -11.47 -9.51 10.39
C ILE A 94 -11.10 -9.54 11.88
N PRO A 95 -10.21 -10.45 12.33
CA PRO A 95 -9.75 -10.49 13.72
C PRO A 95 -9.15 -9.15 14.18
N GLY A 96 -9.42 -8.75 15.42
CA GLY A 96 -8.94 -7.46 15.96
C GLY A 96 -7.42 -7.25 15.86
N ILE A 97 -6.61 -8.31 16.04
CA ILE A 97 -5.16 -8.25 15.86
C ILE A 97 -4.79 -7.98 14.39
N ALA A 98 -5.50 -8.60 13.44
CA ALA A 98 -5.29 -8.34 12.02
C ALA A 98 -5.65 -6.89 11.68
N ASN A 99 -6.79 -6.38 12.17
CA ASN A 99 -7.15 -4.96 12.03
C ASN A 99 -6.08 -4.02 12.64
N ALA A 100 -5.47 -4.35 13.79
CA ALA A 100 -4.41 -3.54 14.40
C ALA A 100 -3.13 -3.50 13.54
N VAL A 101 -2.73 -4.63 12.96
CA VAL A 101 -1.63 -4.68 11.98
C VAL A 101 -1.99 -3.88 10.74
N ASP A 102 -3.25 -3.94 10.31
CA ASP A 102 -3.72 -3.27 9.10
C ASP A 102 -3.64 -1.74 9.20
N VAL A 103 -3.88 -1.18 10.39
CA VAL A 103 -3.62 0.25 10.67
C VAL A 103 -2.19 0.63 10.32
N LEU A 104 -1.21 -0.19 10.70
CA LEU A 104 0.20 0.07 10.43
C LEU A 104 0.50 -0.06 8.93
N ASN A 105 -0.12 -1.02 8.26
CA ASN A 105 0.03 -1.23 6.82
C ASN A 105 -0.44 -0.02 6.04
N HIS A 106 -1.65 0.46 6.31
CA HIS A 106 -2.19 1.64 5.62
C HIS A 106 -1.42 2.91 5.95
N ARG A 107 -0.93 3.04 7.19
CA ARG A 107 -0.05 4.16 7.57
C ARG A 107 1.27 4.13 6.80
N PHE A 108 1.86 2.95 6.63
CA PHE A 108 3.07 2.75 5.84
C PHE A 108 2.82 3.10 4.36
N ASN A 109 1.74 2.58 3.78
CA ASN A 109 1.33 2.87 2.40
C ASN A 109 1.15 4.36 2.14
N PHE A 110 0.49 5.08 3.06
CA PHE A 110 0.32 6.53 2.96
C PHE A 110 1.68 7.24 2.85
N LYS A 111 2.66 6.86 3.69
CA LYS A 111 3.99 7.48 3.68
C LYS A 111 4.76 7.19 2.40
N GLU A 112 4.66 5.98 1.86
CA GLU A 112 5.34 5.64 0.59
C GLU A 112 4.71 6.38 -0.60
N LEU A 113 3.38 6.55 -0.61
CA LEU A 113 2.69 7.35 -1.63
C LEU A 113 3.03 8.85 -1.54
N GLU A 114 3.11 9.39 -0.32
CA GLU A 114 3.55 10.78 -0.08
C GLU A 114 5.00 10.99 -0.57
N LYS A 115 5.88 10.03 -0.27
CA LYS A 115 7.27 10.04 -0.76
C LYS A 115 7.35 10.04 -2.29
N LEU A 116 6.56 9.21 -2.96
CA LEU A 116 6.50 9.18 -4.43
C LEU A 116 6.13 10.55 -5.01
N GLY A 117 5.14 11.23 -4.43
CA GLY A 117 4.74 12.58 -4.86
C GLY A 117 5.85 13.62 -4.69
N ASN A 118 6.59 13.54 -3.58
CA ASN A 118 7.72 14.43 -3.32
C ASN A 118 8.90 14.20 -4.27
N GLU A 119 9.20 12.93 -4.61
CA GLU A 119 10.25 12.56 -5.57
C GLU A 119 9.91 13.07 -6.98
N GLU A 120 8.68 12.85 -7.48
CA GLU A 120 8.24 13.34 -8.80
C GLU A 120 8.30 14.88 -8.90
N THR A 121 7.95 15.58 -7.82
CA THR A 121 8.03 17.04 -7.75
C THR A 121 9.47 17.53 -7.83
N ALA A 122 10.39 16.85 -7.12
CA ALA A 122 11.82 17.18 -7.15
C ALA A 122 12.43 16.96 -8.53
N GLU A 123 12.15 15.81 -9.18
CA GLU A 123 12.61 15.52 -10.54
C GLU A 123 12.11 16.57 -11.55
N THR A 124 10.84 16.95 -11.45
CA THR A 124 10.25 17.98 -12.32
C THR A 124 10.94 19.33 -12.13
N ARG A 125 11.21 19.74 -10.88
CA ARG A 125 11.88 21.01 -10.57
C ARG A 125 13.30 21.04 -11.13
N THR A 126 14.06 19.96 -10.97
CA THR A 126 15.43 19.84 -11.51
C THR A 126 15.43 19.87 -13.03
N ALA A 127 14.48 19.19 -13.69
CA ALA A 127 14.36 19.23 -15.14
C ALA A 127 14.08 20.64 -15.68
N VAL A 128 13.20 21.42 -15.03
CA VAL A 128 12.93 22.81 -15.40
C VAL A 128 14.16 23.70 -15.22
N GLN A 129 14.93 23.51 -14.15
CA GLN A 129 16.16 24.29 -13.90
C GLN A 129 17.28 24.01 -14.91
N HIS A 130 17.36 22.79 -15.46
CA HIS A 130 18.34 22.47 -16.50
C HIS A 130 17.92 22.89 -17.92
N ALA A 131 16.64 23.20 -18.12
CA ALA A 131 16.11 23.65 -19.41
C ALA A 131 16.08 25.19 -19.56
N MET A 132 16.41 25.93 -18.49
CA MET A 132 16.59 27.39 -18.46
C MET A 132 18.08 27.75 -18.55
#